data_AF-A0A0C3Q5L1-F1
#
_entry.id   AF-A0A0C3Q5L1-F1
#
_cell.length_a   1.000
_cell.length_b   1.000
_cell.length_c   1.000
_cell.angle_alpha   90.00
_cell.angle_beta   90.00
_cell.angle_gamma   90.00
#
_symmetry.space_group_name_H-M   'P 1'
#
loop_
_entity.id
_entity.type
_entity.pdbx_description
1 polymer ?
#
loop_
_entity_poly.entity_id
_entity_poly.type
_entity_poly.pdbx_seq_one_letter_code
_entity_poly.pdbx_strand_id
1 'polypeptide(L)'
;SHVLLCEDCRSTLRKGQMPRYALANALYRGHLPDEFEDLTWVEEMVCCIYRTTTHVTRLYQSSNPTDPLVFHGNTCAHDVNIVSTATVLPRTPTDIVGQLSVVFVGPRAQKSQALKALFRIRKAKVWRFLLWLKQNNALYRDLPLSAENLAMYSEDDIPAGLDEATIVDE
;
A
#
# COMPACT_ATOMS: atom_id res chain seq x y z
N SER A 1 -34.18 -1.40 19.74
CA SER A 1 -33.15 -1.32 18.70
C SER A 1 -31.99 -2.22 19.11
N HIS A 2 -31.69 -3.27 18.36
CA HIS A 2 -30.54 -4.12 18.62
C HIS A 2 -29.37 -3.62 17.77
N VAL A 3 -28.26 -3.26 18.42
CA VAL A 3 -27.02 -2.86 17.75
C VAL A 3 -26.06 -4.05 17.80
N LEU A 4 -25.67 -4.55 16.63
CA LEU A 4 -24.61 -5.55 16.51
C LEU A 4 -23.26 -4.83 16.62
N LEU A 5 -22.44 -5.22 17.59
CA LEU A 5 -21.11 -4.67 17.82
C LEU A 5 -20.09 -5.79 17.61
N CYS A 6 -18.99 -5.48 16.90
CA CYS A 6 -17.83 -6.37 16.90
C CYS A 6 -17.20 -6.41 18.31
N GLU A 7 -16.41 -7.45 18.59
CA GLU A 7 -15.81 -7.64 19.91
C GLU A 7 -14.87 -6.49 20.31
N ASP A 8 -14.13 -5.91 19.35
CA ASP A 8 -13.25 -4.75 19.61
C ASP A 8 -14.02 -3.51 20.06
N CYS A 9 -15.09 -3.17 19.34
CA CYS A 9 -15.96 -2.05 19.70
C CYS A 9 -16.63 -2.31 21.05
N ARG A 10 -17.13 -3.52 21.28
CA ARG A 10 -17.75 -3.91 22.56
C ARG A 10 -16.77 -3.82 23.73
N SER A 11 -15.54 -4.30 23.54
CA SER A 11 -14.47 -4.26 24.55
C SER A 11 -14.09 -2.82 24.91
N THR A 12 -13.99 -1.93 23.91
CA THR A 12 -13.65 -0.52 24.12
C THR A 12 -14.79 0.25 24.78
N LEU A 13 -16.04 0.01 24.36
CA LEU A 13 -17.23 0.62 24.96
C LEU A 13 -17.45 0.18 26.42
N ARG A 14 -17.13 -1.08 26.76
CA ARG A 14 -17.17 -1.56 28.16
C ARG A 14 -16.22 -0.80 29.09
N LYS A 15 -15.15 -0.21 28.55
CA LYS A 15 -14.21 0.64 29.29
C LYS A 15 -14.63 2.11 29.32
N GLY A 16 -15.81 2.45 28.78
CA GLY A 16 -16.28 3.83 28.64
C GLY A 16 -15.49 4.64 27.61
N GLN A 17 -14.78 3.97 26.69
CA GLN A 17 -13.94 4.61 25.68
C GLN A 17 -14.60 4.54 24.29
N MET A 18 -14.25 5.49 23.43
CA MET A 18 -14.71 5.50 22.04
C MET A 18 -13.91 4.48 21.21
N PRO A 19 -14.57 3.54 20.49
CA PRO A 19 -13.87 2.61 19.61
C PRO A 19 -13.05 3.34 18.54
N ARG A 20 -11.87 2.78 18.22
CA ARG A 20 -10.92 3.39 17.27
C ARG A 20 -11.54 3.61 15.88
N TYR A 21 -12.37 2.71 15.40
CA TYR A 21 -12.99 2.76 14.06
C TYR A 21 -14.50 3.00 14.14
N ALA A 22 -14.91 3.88 15.05
CA ALA A 22 -16.32 4.20 15.23
C ALA A 22 -16.84 5.13 14.12
N LEU A 23 -18.14 5.11 13.89
CA LEU A 23 -18.77 6.14 13.07
C LEU A 23 -18.70 7.52 13.78
N ALA A 24 -18.78 7.52 15.12
CA ALA A 24 -18.79 8.72 15.95
C ALA A 24 -17.51 9.57 15.89
N ASN A 25 -16.36 8.98 15.54
CA ASN A 25 -15.11 9.72 15.29
C ASN A 25 -14.76 9.81 13.80
N ALA A 26 -15.70 9.49 12.90
CA ALA A 26 -15.48 9.47 11.45
C ALA A 26 -14.32 8.55 11.00
N LEU A 27 -14.00 7.51 11.79
CA LEU A 27 -12.95 6.54 11.49
C LEU A 27 -13.52 5.18 11.04
N TYR A 28 -14.83 5.07 10.86
CA TYR A 28 -15.45 3.89 10.25
C TYR A 28 -15.02 3.75 8.79
N ARG A 29 -14.46 2.59 8.43
CA ARG A 29 -13.86 2.32 7.11
C ARG A 29 -14.71 1.45 6.19
N GLY A 30 -15.83 0.91 6.68
CA GLY A 30 -16.65 -0.03 5.92
C GLY A 30 -16.01 -1.42 5.77
N HIS A 31 -16.57 -2.22 4.85
CA HIS A 31 -16.03 -3.52 4.45
C HIS A 31 -15.45 -3.40 3.04
N LEU A 32 -14.25 -3.91 2.84
CA LEU A 32 -13.62 -3.99 1.54
C LEU A 32 -14.11 -5.26 0.82
N PRO A 33 -14.54 -5.21 -0.46
CA PRO A 33 -14.89 -6.42 -1.20
C PRO A 33 -13.74 -7.44 -1.24
N ASP A 34 -14.07 -8.74 -1.19
CA ASP A 34 -13.11 -9.86 -1.19
C ASP A 34 -12.10 -9.78 -2.35
N GLU A 35 -12.54 -9.24 -3.49
CA GLU A 35 -11.69 -9.02 -4.67
C GLU A 35 -10.47 -8.12 -4.40
N PHE A 36 -10.53 -7.28 -3.37
CA PHE A 36 -9.48 -6.32 -3.03
C PHE A 36 -8.75 -6.69 -1.72
N GLU A 37 -9.12 -7.80 -1.07
CA GLU A 37 -8.53 -8.21 0.21
C GLU A 37 -7.02 -8.49 0.12
N ASP A 38 -6.57 -8.99 -1.04
CA ASP A 38 -5.17 -9.28 -1.33
C ASP A 38 -4.47 -8.13 -2.10
N LEU A 39 -4.97 -6.89 -2.04
CA LEU A 39 -4.23 -5.73 -2.56
C LEU A 39 -2.85 -5.66 -1.89
N THR A 40 -1.81 -5.48 -2.70
CA THR A 40 -0.48 -5.18 -2.14
C THR A 40 -0.47 -3.76 -1.60
N TRP A 41 0.33 -3.51 -0.57
CA TRP A 41 0.49 -2.16 -0.04
C TRP A 41 0.99 -1.17 -1.11
N VAL A 42 1.74 -1.65 -2.12
CA VAL A 42 2.16 -0.83 -3.27
C VAL A 42 1.00 -0.52 -4.21
N GLU A 43 0.08 -1.45 -4.43
CA GLU A 43 -1.17 -1.19 -5.17
C GLU A 43 -2.06 -0.16 -4.45
N GLU A 44 -2.18 -0.25 -3.13
CA GLU A 44 -2.87 0.76 -2.31
C GLU A 44 -2.22 2.13 -2.44
N MET A 45 -0.89 2.16 -2.34
CA MET A 45 -0.05 3.32 -2.58
C MET A 45 -0.34 3.97 -3.94
N VAL A 46 -0.39 3.19 -5.02
CA VAL A 46 -0.70 3.68 -6.38
C VAL A 46 -2.05 4.40 -6.43
N CYS A 47 -2.98 4.01 -5.56
CA CYS A 47 -4.32 4.58 -5.45
C CYS A 47 -4.43 5.71 -4.41
N CYS A 48 -3.39 6.08 -3.68
CA CYS A 48 -3.50 7.07 -2.60
C CYS A 48 -3.56 8.53 -3.11
N ILE A 49 -4.60 9.27 -2.69
CA ILE A 49 -4.73 10.71 -2.95
C ILE A 49 -3.64 11.49 -2.21
N TYR A 50 -3.57 11.33 -0.90
CA TYR A 50 -2.64 12.05 -0.04
C TYR A 50 -1.49 11.15 0.38
N ARG A 51 -0.27 11.69 0.34
CA ARG A 51 0.92 11.03 0.86
C ARG A 51 1.73 12.02 1.67
N THR A 52 2.07 11.61 2.88
CA THR A 52 2.93 12.36 3.79
C THR A 52 4.19 11.59 4.14
N THR A 53 4.28 10.31 3.78
CA THR A 53 5.31 9.41 4.28
C THR A 53 6.18 8.83 3.17
N THR A 54 7.50 8.89 3.36
CA THR A 54 8.48 8.10 2.61
C THR A 54 8.71 6.78 3.33
N HIS A 55 8.72 5.66 2.60
CA HIS A 55 8.86 4.32 3.17
C HIS A 55 10.25 3.76 2.92
N VAL A 56 10.96 3.44 4.00
CA VAL A 56 12.21 2.67 3.96
C VAL A 56 11.91 1.23 4.35
N THR A 57 12.16 0.31 3.43
CA THR A 57 11.95 -1.13 3.61
C THR A 57 13.28 -1.85 3.62
N ARG A 58 13.58 -2.59 4.69
CA ARG A 58 14.73 -3.50 4.73
C ARG A 58 14.26 -4.92 4.50
N LEU A 59 14.86 -5.58 3.51
CA LEU A 59 14.58 -6.98 3.18
C LEU A 59 15.77 -7.82 3.58
N TYR A 60 15.55 -8.81 4.43
CA TYR A 60 16.59 -9.74 4.82
C TYR A 60 16.32 -11.10 4.19
N GLN A 61 17.37 -11.74 3.73
CA GLN A 61 17.26 -13.14 3.36
C GLN A 61 17.21 -14.01 4.62
N SER A 62 16.35 -15.04 4.58
CA SER A 62 16.31 -16.09 5.58
C SER A 62 16.90 -17.38 5.04
N SER A 63 17.54 -18.15 5.91
CA SER A 63 18.09 -19.48 5.60
C SER A 63 17.01 -20.57 5.52
N ASN A 64 15.75 -20.24 5.84
CA ASN A 64 14.63 -21.17 5.76
C ASN A 64 14.10 -21.27 4.31
N PRO A 65 14.15 -22.44 3.65
CA PRO A 65 13.65 -22.60 2.29
C PRO A 65 12.11 -22.42 2.16
N THR A 66 11.35 -22.52 3.24
CA THR A 66 9.89 -22.24 3.22
C THR A 66 9.55 -20.76 3.39
N ASP A 67 10.51 -19.95 3.85
CA ASP A 67 10.39 -18.51 4.00
C ASP A 67 11.75 -17.88 3.65
N PRO A 68 12.08 -17.81 2.34
CA PRO A 68 13.40 -17.38 1.91
C PRO A 68 13.63 -15.88 2.16
N LEU A 69 12.58 -15.12 2.48
CA LEU A 69 12.59 -13.66 2.55
C LEU A 69 11.91 -13.22 3.84
N VAL A 70 12.70 -13.05 4.88
CA VAL A 70 12.17 -12.55 6.14
C VAL A 70 12.28 -11.03 6.12
N PHE A 71 11.14 -10.38 6.31
CA PHE A 71 11.09 -8.96 6.65
C PHE A 71 11.64 -8.79 8.07
N HIS A 72 12.96 -8.86 8.24
CA HIS A 72 13.61 -8.43 9.48
C HIS A 72 13.73 -6.90 9.44
N GLY A 73 13.46 -6.22 10.55
CA GLY A 73 13.64 -4.77 10.62
C GLY A 73 12.44 -3.94 10.13
N ASN A 74 11.99 -3.09 11.04
CA ASN A 74 11.16 -1.90 10.87
C ASN A 74 11.07 -1.29 9.46
N THR A 75 9.85 -1.26 8.90
CA THR A 75 9.47 -0.26 7.91
C THR A 75 9.48 1.11 8.59
N CYS A 76 10.42 1.96 8.23
CA CYS A 76 10.48 3.33 8.73
C CYS A 76 9.70 4.24 7.77
N ALA A 77 8.60 4.79 8.25
CA ALA A 77 7.86 5.84 7.57
C ALA A 77 8.36 7.20 8.11
N HIS A 78 8.95 8.01 7.26
CA HIS A 78 9.36 9.37 7.62
C HIS A 78 8.35 10.36 7.05
N ASP A 79 7.78 11.20 7.93
CA ASP A 79 6.94 12.31 7.48
C ASP A 79 7.81 13.31 6.70
N VAL A 80 7.53 13.43 5.41
CA VAL A 80 8.02 14.55 4.61
C VAL A 80 7.01 15.69 4.78
N ASN A 81 7.49 16.88 5.14
CA ASN A 81 6.65 18.08 5.33
C ASN A 81 6.03 18.62 4.01
N ILE A 82 5.96 17.77 2.98
CA ILE A 82 5.42 18.04 1.66
C ILE A 82 4.31 17.03 1.43
N VAL A 83 3.06 17.46 1.59
CA VAL A 83 1.90 16.63 1.23
C VAL A 83 1.86 16.54 -0.29
N SER A 84 2.30 15.41 -0.85
CA SER A 84 2.08 15.14 -2.27
C SER A 84 0.61 14.75 -2.44
N THR A 85 -0.19 15.66 -3.00
CA THR A 85 -1.60 15.40 -3.32
C THR A 85 -1.73 15.02 -4.78
N ALA A 86 -2.26 13.83 -5.06
CA ALA A 86 -2.53 13.40 -6.42
C ALA A 86 -3.74 14.17 -6.97
N THR A 87 -3.56 14.81 -8.12
CA THR A 87 -4.66 15.41 -8.89
C THR A 87 -5.22 14.45 -9.93
N VAL A 88 -4.53 13.35 -10.21
CA VAL A 88 -4.90 12.27 -11.13
C VAL A 88 -4.41 10.93 -10.58
N LEU A 89 -5.20 9.86 -10.78
CA LEU A 89 -4.82 8.48 -10.39
C LEU A 89 -4.91 7.50 -11.57
N PRO A 90 -4.23 6.34 -11.55
CA PRO A 90 -3.18 5.96 -10.59
C PRO A 90 -2.01 6.94 -10.63
N ARG A 91 -1.24 6.99 -9.53
CA ARG A 91 0.05 7.71 -9.52
C ARG A 91 1.01 7.10 -10.53
N THR A 92 2.03 7.84 -10.95
CA THR A 92 3.02 7.34 -11.91
C THR A 92 4.06 6.44 -11.21
N PRO A 93 4.76 5.54 -11.92
CA PRO A 93 5.85 4.76 -11.34
C PRO A 93 6.90 5.65 -10.65
N THR A 94 7.23 6.79 -11.25
CA THR A 94 8.16 7.78 -10.69
C THR A 94 7.70 8.31 -9.33
N ASP A 95 6.40 8.62 -9.18
CA ASP A 95 5.84 9.07 -7.89
C ASP A 95 5.96 7.99 -6.80
N ILE A 96 5.81 6.72 -7.20
CA ILE A 96 5.90 5.58 -6.28
C ILE A 96 7.36 5.35 -5.88
N VAL A 97 8.25 5.20 -6.85
CA VAL A 97 9.67 4.93 -6.60
C VAL A 97 10.34 6.08 -5.84
N GLY A 98 9.98 7.33 -6.14
CA GLY A 98 10.50 8.50 -5.41
C GLY A 98 10.14 8.53 -3.92
N GLN A 99 9.21 7.70 -3.47
CA GLN A 99 8.78 7.57 -2.06
C GLN A 99 9.15 6.22 -1.45
N LEU A 100 9.85 5.37 -2.19
CA LEU A 100 10.30 4.06 -1.76
C LEU A 100 11.82 4.02 -1.70
N SER A 101 12.36 3.67 -0.54
CA SER A 101 13.76 3.26 -0.41
C SER A 101 13.78 1.81 0.02
N VAL A 102 14.40 0.96 -0.80
CA VAL A 102 14.53 -0.46 -0.51
C VAL A 102 16.00 -0.75 -0.23
N VAL A 103 16.28 -1.35 0.91
CA VAL A 103 17.61 -1.87 1.25
C VAL A 103 17.50 -3.39 1.28
N PHE A 104 18.19 -4.04 0.37
CA PHE A 104 18.25 -5.50 0.29
C PHE A 104 19.52 -5.98 0.98
N VAL A 105 19.35 -6.82 2.00
CA VAL A 105 20.44 -7.41 2.79
C VAL A 105 20.47 -8.91 2.50
N GLY A 106 21.44 -9.34 1.67
CA GLY A 106 21.64 -10.75 1.30
C GLY A 106 22.13 -11.00 -0.13
N PRO A 107 22.34 -12.28 -0.51
CA PRO A 107 22.76 -12.70 -1.84
C PRO A 107 21.99 -12.08 -3.02
N ARG A 108 22.71 -11.39 -3.90
CA ARG A 108 22.16 -10.65 -5.06
C ARG A 108 21.28 -11.49 -6.00
N ALA A 109 21.48 -12.81 -6.06
CA ALA A 109 20.78 -13.72 -6.96
C ALA A 109 19.26 -13.82 -6.72
N GLN A 110 18.77 -13.52 -5.50
CA GLN A 110 17.35 -13.65 -5.14
C GLN A 110 16.60 -12.31 -5.02
N LYS A 111 17.29 -11.19 -5.25
CA LYS A 111 16.74 -9.82 -5.15
C LYS A 111 15.47 -9.62 -6.01
N SER A 112 15.48 -10.06 -7.27
CA SER A 112 14.36 -9.84 -8.19
C SER A 112 13.07 -10.52 -7.73
N GLN A 113 13.16 -11.78 -7.29
CA GLN A 113 12.00 -12.52 -6.79
C GLN A 113 11.45 -11.87 -5.51
N ALA A 114 12.32 -11.36 -4.64
CA ALA A 114 11.93 -10.69 -3.41
C ALA A 114 11.21 -9.38 -3.65
N LEU A 115 11.75 -8.54 -4.53
CA LEU A 115 11.12 -7.28 -4.93
C LEU A 115 9.75 -7.55 -5.55
N LYS A 116 9.64 -8.54 -6.43
CA LYS A 116 8.35 -8.91 -7.04
C LYS A 116 7.33 -9.40 -6.01
N ALA A 117 7.73 -10.19 -5.02
CA ALA A 117 6.80 -10.67 -3.99
C ALA A 117 6.16 -9.53 -3.19
N LEU A 118 6.89 -8.44 -2.95
CA LEU A 118 6.47 -7.37 -2.03
C LEU A 118 5.99 -6.10 -2.73
N PHE A 119 6.48 -5.82 -3.93
CA PHE A 119 6.26 -4.55 -4.64
C PHE A 119 5.53 -4.71 -5.97
N ARG A 120 5.05 -5.91 -6.31
CA ARG A 120 4.28 -6.12 -7.54
C ARG A 120 3.00 -5.29 -7.58
N ILE A 121 2.65 -4.89 -8.81
CA ILE A 121 1.43 -4.17 -9.15
C ILE A 121 0.68 -4.94 -10.25
N ARG A 122 -0.59 -5.23 -10.01
CA ARG A 122 -1.51 -5.79 -11.01
C ARG A 122 -2.41 -4.69 -11.55
N LYS A 123 -2.22 -4.28 -12.81
CA LYS A 123 -2.88 -3.08 -13.36
C LYS A 123 -4.38 -3.21 -13.38
N ALA A 124 -4.86 -4.39 -13.79
CA ALA A 124 -6.29 -4.67 -13.84
C ALA A 124 -6.93 -4.52 -12.45
N LYS A 125 -6.23 -4.95 -11.40
CA LYS A 125 -6.70 -4.85 -10.01
C LYS A 125 -6.70 -3.41 -9.52
N VAL A 126 -5.60 -2.67 -9.75
CA VAL A 126 -5.51 -1.23 -9.45
C VAL A 126 -6.64 -0.46 -10.12
N TRP A 127 -6.89 -0.71 -11.40
CA TRP A 127 -7.94 -0.01 -12.14
C TRP A 127 -9.34 -0.30 -11.59
N ARG A 128 -9.65 -1.58 -11.33
CA ARG A 128 -10.93 -1.98 -10.72
C ARG A 128 -11.10 -1.37 -9.34
N PHE A 129 -10.04 -1.33 -8.55
CA PHE A 129 -10.07 -0.72 -7.22
C PHE A 129 -10.32 0.79 -7.29
N LEU A 130 -9.68 1.51 -8.21
CA LEU A 130 -9.94 2.95 -8.43
C LEU A 130 -11.40 3.22 -8.86
N LEU A 131 -11.96 2.39 -9.74
CA LEU A 131 -13.37 2.50 -10.12
C LEU A 131 -14.31 2.24 -8.95
N TRP A 132 -13.99 1.24 -8.11
CA TRP A 132 -14.74 0.97 -6.88
C TRP A 132 -14.64 2.14 -5.90
N LEU A 133 -13.46 2.73 -5.73
CA LEU A 133 -13.24 3.91 -4.88
C LEU A 133 -14.06 5.11 -5.35
N LYS A 134 -14.14 5.38 -6.66
CA LYS A 134 -14.99 6.47 -7.19
C LYS A 134 -16.46 6.30 -6.81
N GLN A 135 -16.95 5.06 -6.78
CA GLN A 135 -18.34 4.75 -6.46
C GLN A 135 -18.63 4.79 -4.96
N ASN A 136 -17.65 4.41 -4.12
CA ASN A 136 -17.87 4.15 -2.70
C ASN A 136 -17.20 5.17 -1.75
N ASN A 137 -16.31 6.02 -2.26
CA ASN A 137 -15.57 7.00 -1.45
C ASN A 137 -15.68 8.40 -2.06
N ALA A 138 -16.28 9.32 -1.29
CA ALA A 138 -16.50 10.70 -1.71
C ALA A 138 -15.21 11.44 -2.10
N LEU A 139 -14.07 11.09 -1.51
CA LEU A 139 -12.77 11.71 -1.83
C LEU A 139 -12.31 11.40 -3.27
N TYR A 140 -12.76 10.27 -3.84
CA TYR A 140 -12.34 9.80 -5.16
C TYR A 140 -13.35 10.13 -6.26
N ARG A 141 -14.58 10.51 -5.89
CA ARG A 141 -15.72 10.68 -6.81
C ARG A 141 -15.37 11.54 -8.02
N ASP A 142 -14.74 12.68 -7.79
CA ASP A 142 -14.44 13.67 -8.83
C ASP A 142 -12.98 13.62 -9.30
N LEU A 143 -12.19 12.69 -8.77
CA LEU A 143 -10.79 12.57 -9.13
C LEU A 143 -10.63 11.93 -10.52
N PRO A 144 -9.89 12.55 -11.46
CA PRO A 144 -9.68 11.99 -12.78
C PRO A 144 -8.83 10.72 -12.72
N LEU A 145 -9.17 9.76 -13.57
CA LEU A 145 -8.39 8.54 -13.76
C LEU A 145 -7.67 8.58 -15.12
N SER A 146 -6.37 8.28 -15.14
CA SER A 146 -5.54 8.25 -16.35
C SER A 146 -5.16 6.82 -16.72
N ALA A 147 -5.64 6.38 -17.88
CA ALA A 147 -5.21 5.11 -18.46
C ALA A 147 -3.75 5.17 -18.91
N GLU A 148 -3.25 6.36 -19.25
CA GLU A 148 -1.86 6.62 -19.63
C GLU A 148 -0.92 6.36 -18.44
N ASN A 149 -1.24 6.86 -17.25
CA ASN A 149 -0.49 6.55 -16.03
C ASN A 149 -0.51 5.05 -15.72
N LEU A 150 -1.65 4.39 -15.89
CA LEU A 150 -1.76 2.95 -15.69
C LEU A 150 -0.89 2.17 -16.69
N ALA A 151 -0.81 2.65 -17.93
CA ALA A 151 -0.01 2.02 -19.00
C ALA A 151 1.50 2.09 -18.75
N MET A 152 1.97 3.00 -17.88
CA MET A 152 3.38 3.07 -17.48
C MET A 152 3.83 1.87 -16.62
N TYR A 153 2.88 1.10 -16.07
CA TYR A 153 3.18 -0.10 -15.30
C TYR A 153 3.24 -1.36 -16.19
N SER A 154 4.15 -2.26 -15.85
CA SER A 154 4.13 -3.64 -16.32
C SER A 154 3.06 -4.43 -15.57
N GLU A 155 2.50 -5.49 -16.18
CA GLU A 155 1.50 -6.32 -15.50
C GLU A 155 2.18 -7.30 -14.53
N ASP A 156 1.65 -7.37 -13.30
CA ASP A 156 2.14 -8.25 -12.22
C ASP A 156 3.66 -8.13 -12.04
N ASP A 157 4.16 -6.90 -12.01
CA ASP A 157 5.59 -6.60 -11.91
C ASP A 157 5.83 -5.40 -11.00
N ILE A 158 7.10 -5.17 -10.66
CA ILE A 158 7.51 -4.03 -9.84
C ILE A 158 7.44 -2.70 -10.62
N PRO A 159 7.29 -1.55 -9.94
CA PRO A 159 7.44 -0.25 -10.58
C PRO A 159 8.79 -0.12 -11.30
N ALA A 160 8.76 0.46 -12.50
CA ALA A 160 9.98 0.75 -13.26
C ALA A 160 10.93 1.65 -12.44
N GLY A 161 12.22 1.26 -12.36
CA GLY A 161 13.26 1.97 -11.62
C GLY A 161 13.39 1.56 -10.14
N LEU A 162 12.52 0.70 -9.61
CA LEU A 162 12.62 0.25 -8.21
C LEU A 162 13.84 -0.65 -7.97
N ASP A 163 14.19 -1.48 -8.94
CA ASP A 163 15.35 -2.36 -8.92
C ASP A 163 16.68 -1.59 -8.86
N GLU A 164 16.76 -0.49 -9.61
CA GLU A 164 17.88 0.47 -9.62
C GLU A 164 17.96 1.27 -8.32
N ALA A 165 16.81 1.67 -7.77
CA ALA A 165 16.72 2.42 -6.51
C ALA A 165 17.00 1.56 -5.25
N THR A 166 17.14 0.25 -5.41
CA THR A 166 17.40 -0.67 -4.29
C THR A 166 18.89 -0.72 -3.94
N ILE A 167 19.22 -0.30 -2.74
CA ILE A 167 20.57 -0.39 -2.15
C ILE A 167 20.82 -1.85 -1.73
N VAL A 168 21.97 -2.40 -2.08
CA VAL A 168 22.38 -3.74 -1.63
C VAL A 168 23.43 -3.58 -0.54
N ASP A 169 23.16 -4.14 0.64
CA ASP A 169 24.11 -4.23 1.75
C ASP A 169 24.60 -5.69 1.80
N GLU A 170 25.90 -5.90 1.61
CA GLU A 170 26.56 -7.22 1.59
C GLU A 170 27.09 -7.63 2.97
#